data_AF-A0A1F5HSP4-F1
#
_entry.id   AF-A0A1F5HSP4-F1
#
_cell.length_a   1.000
_cell.length_b   1.000
_cell.length_c   1.000
_cell.angle_alpha   90.00
_cell.angle_beta   90.00
_cell.angle_gamma   90.00
#
_symmetry.space_group_name_H-M   'P 1'
#
loop_
_entity.id
_entity.type
_entity.pdbx_description
1 polymer ?
#
loop_
_entity_poly.entity_id
_entity_poly.type
_entity_poly.pdbx_seq_one_letter_code
_entity_poly.pdbx_strand_id
1 'polypeptide(L)'
;MKVVEGKKVYTVLEVNYFAKMTLEEMAFWVEGEITSARQNSSYNFFYLTLKDENAILPAIADAQVLNQLPEPFVGQKVLAFGHLSLYEPRAQYQLRISQLEVYGEGLLQKQLDQLISKLRAEGLFDSRYKKPIPPYPKKICVVTSYGSDAWNDFKTHTTDKFPIIEFFTADVRVQGSEAAPQLLRLLPKVDKKGFDVIIITRGGGSIEDLAAFNDETVARCIFKMKTPIIVAIGHEANESLAEWVADKRASTPTDAAHIVTSAYGKIFEVLEKYELKLNSKSDTYFTRNLQRLDYLYIKLEQVKLSFKDLPARLSTIKESLRRHERYLIADAQARVKELFESLERKIKVTIDSQQKGLIVLNKSLTILSPKNTLGRGYSITFDTQGKIIRNIDSVVVGQMVGVKLTDGLIKSKVIFKIKNEQKFERP
;
A
#
# COMPACT_ATOMS: atom_id res chain seq x y z
N MET A 1 -67.51 37.36 -65.82
CA MET A 1 -67.63 37.71 -67.25
C MET A 1 -69.01 38.28 -67.51
N LYS A 2 -69.10 39.52 -67.99
CA LYS A 2 -70.37 40.17 -68.40
C LYS A 2 -70.23 40.70 -69.82
N VAL A 3 -71.32 40.76 -70.58
CA VAL A 3 -71.34 41.41 -71.89
C VAL A 3 -71.89 42.82 -71.71
N VAL A 4 -71.07 43.82 -72.04
CA VAL A 4 -71.45 45.25 -72.00
C VAL A 4 -71.14 45.81 -73.39
N GLU A 5 -72.13 46.42 -74.05
CA GLU A 5 -71.99 46.99 -75.40
C GLU A 5 -71.39 46.02 -76.44
N GLY A 6 -71.80 44.74 -76.40
CA GLY A 6 -71.28 43.72 -77.33
C GLY A 6 -69.83 43.28 -77.07
N LYS A 7 -69.16 43.84 -76.06
CA LYS A 7 -67.79 43.45 -75.65
C LYS A 7 -67.85 42.48 -74.47
N LYS A 8 -67.00 41.46 -74.51
CA LYS A 8 -66.74 40.58 -73.36
C LYS A 8 -65.93 41.36 -72.33
N VAL A 9 -66.51 41.65 -71.17
CA VAL A 9 -65.88 42.41 -70.08
C VAL A 9 -65.62 41.49 -68.89
N TYR A 10 -64.37 41.49 -68.42
CA TYR A 10 -63.92 40.77 -67.23
C TYR A 10 -63.82 41.74 -66.06
N THR A 11 -64.07 41.25 -64.85
CA THR A 11 -63.79 42.05 -63.64
C THR A 11 -62.28 42.13 -63.41
N VAL A 12 -61.83 43.13 -62.65
CA VAL A 12 -60.40 43.27 -62.29
C VAL A 12 -59.88 41.99 -61.60
N LEU A 13 -60.71 41.36 -60.77
CA LEU A 13 -60.36 40.11 -60.09
C LEU A 13 -60.25 38.93 -61.07
N GLU A 14 -61.16 38.84 -62.06
CA GLU A 14 -61.10 37.82 -63.11
C GLU A 14 -59.82 37.95 -63.95
N VAL A 15 -59.41 39.17 -64.29
CA VAL A 15 -58.16 39.41 -65.04
C VAL A 15 -56.94 38.98 -64.22
N ASN A 16 -56.88 39.34 -62.93
CA ASN A 16 -55.78 38.92 -62.05
C ASN A 16 -55.76 37.41 -61.84
N TYR A 17 -56.92 36.76 -61.76
CA TYR A 17 -57.03 35.31 -61.64
C TYR A 17 -56.51 34.60 -62.90
N PHE A 18 -56.87 35.06 -64.10
CA PHE A 18 -56.34 34.50 -65.35
C PHE A 18 -54.82 34.67 -65.48
N ALA A 19 -54.30 35.85 -65.08
CA ALA A 19 -52.86 36.09 -65.05
C ALA A 19 -52.16 35.14 -64.08
N LYS A 20 -52.71 34.96 -62.86
CA LYS A 20 -52.17 34.02 -61.88
C LYS A 20 -52.11 32.59 -62.42
N MET A 21 -53.21 32.07 -62.98
CA MET A 21 -53.25 30.70 -63.51
C MET A 21 -52.17 30.46 -64.58
N THR A 22 -51.97 31.43 -65.47
CA THR A 22 -50.98 31.32 -66.55
C THR A 22 -49.54 31.34 -66.00
N LEU A 23 -49.29 32.12 -64.95
CA LEU A 23 -47.95 32.28 -64.38
C LEU A 23 -47.58 31.13 -63.46
N GLU A 24 -48.56 30.52 -62.78
CA GLU A 24 -48.33 29.37 -61.91
C GLU A 24 -47.90 28.11 -62.67
N GLU A 25 -48.13 28.04 -63.99
CA GLU A 25 -47.60 26.99 -64.85
C GLU A 25 -46.09 27.14 -65.12
N MET A 26 -45.52 28.33 -64.89
CA MET A 26 -44.10 28.61 -65.16
C MET A 26 -43.25 28.34 -63.91
N ALA A 27 -42.53 27.22 -63.93
CA ALA A 27 -41.51 26.90 -62.92
C ALA A 27 -40.10 27.00 -63.51
N PHE A 28 -39.20 27.70 -62.82
CA PHE A 28 -37.83 27.92 -63.28
C PHE A 28 -36.85 28.17 -62.13
N TRP A 29 -35.57 28.05 -62.44
CA TRP A 29 -34.47 28.42 -61.57
C TRP A 29 -34.13 29.89 -61.75
N VAL A 30 -33.93 30.59 -60.63
CA VAL A 30 -33.51 32.00 -60.59
C VAL A 30 -32.22 32.10 -59.81
N GLU A 31 -31.22 32.72 -60.42
CA GLU A 31 -30.00 33.16 -59.75
C GLU A 31 -30.22 34.57 -59.21
N GLY A 32 -29.94 34.80 -57.93
CA GLY A 32 -30.07 36.12 -57.34
C GLY A 32 -29.46 36.22 -55.94
N GLU A 33 -29.18 37.44 -55.50
CA GLU A 33 -28.72 37.73 -54.15
C GLU A 33 -29.90 38.08 -53.24
N ILE A 34 -29.95 37.49 -52.04
CA ILE A 34 -30.98 37.80 -51.04
C ILE A 34 -30.67 39.17 -50.42
N THR A 35 -31.46 40.18 -50.73
CA THR A 35 -31.25 41.55 -50.21
C THR A 35 -32.05 41.86 -48.96
N SER A 36 -33.16 41.14 -48.74
CA SER A 36 -33.96 41.26 -47.53
C SER A 36 -34.66 39.94 -47.24
N ALA A 37 -34.68 39.53 -45.98
CA ALA A 37 -35.47 38.42 -45.49
C ALA A 37 -36.32 38.88 -44.30
N ARG A 38 -37.65 38.77 -44.41
CA ARG A 38 -38.59 39.12 -43.32
C ARG A 38 -39.50 37.94 -43.03
N GLN A 39 -39.55 37.53 -41.77
CA GLN A 39 -40.48 36.50 -41.32
C GLN A 39 -41.85 37.11 -41.04
N ASN A 40 -42.91 36.43 -41.49
CA ASN A 40 -44.26 36.72 -41.05
C ASN A 40 -44.68 35.69 -39.98
N SER A 41 -44.76 36.13 -38.73
CA SER A 41 -44.98 35.31 -37.53
C SER A 41 -46.35 34.61 -37.50
N SER A 42 -47.31 35.01 -38.34
CA SER A 42 -48.65 34.41 -38.37
C SER A 42 -48.81 33.20 -39.30
N TYR A 43 -47.96 33.03 -40.31
CA TYR A 43 -48.18 32.01 -41.36
C TYR A 43 -46.95 31.15 -41.69
N ASN A 44 -45.85 31.27 -40.94
CA ASN A 44 -44.62 30.48 -41.10
C ASN A 44 -43.95 30.58 -42.49
N PHE A 45 -44.18 31.69 -43.20
CA PHE A 45 -43.53 32.03 -44.47
C PHE A 45 -42.54 33.18 -44.29
N PHE A 46 -41.48 33.14 -45.07
CA PHE A 46 -40.49 34.20 -45.21
C PHE A 46 -40.68 34.92 -46.54
N TYR A 47 -40.74 36.25 -46.46
CA TYR A 47 -40.72 37.13 -47.62
C TYR A 47 -39.27 37.51 -47.91
N LEU A 48 -38.79 37.10 -49.06
CA LEU A 48 -37.44 37.30 -49.55
C LEU A 48 -37.47 38.25 -50.74
N THR A 49 -36.38 38.97 -50.96
CA THR A 49 -36.19 39.77 -52.15
C THR A 49 -34.92 39.30 -52.85
N LEU A 50 -35.08 38.64 -54.00
CA LEU A 50 -33.97 38.23 -54.86
C LEU A 50 -33.61 39.39 -55.79
N LYS A 51 -32.34 39.77 -55.82
CA LYS A 51 -31.84 40.86 -56.65
C LYS A 51 -30.76 40.34 -57.60
N ASP A 52 -30.83 40.77 -58.86
CA ASP A 52 -29.73 40.67 -59.81
C ASP A 52 -29.15 42.07 -60.12
N GLU A 53 -28.26 42.19 -61.09
CA GLU A 53 -27.63 43.47 -61.44
C GLU A 53 -28.63 44.55 -61.89
N ASN A 54 -29.78 44.16 -62.47
CA ASN A 54 -30.69 45.06 -63.18
C ASN A 54 -32.16 44.98 -62.73
N ALA A 55 -32.52 44.01 -61.89
CA ALA A 55 -33.89 43.67 -61.53
C ALA A 55 -34.02 43.13 -60.11
N ILE A 56 -35.26 43.17 -59.61
CA ILE A 56 -35.64 42.69 -58.28
C ILE A 56 -36.86 41.78 -58.43
N LEU A 57 -36.83 40.62 -57.79
CA LEU A 57 -37.91 39.64 -57.77
C LEU A 57 -38.32 39.35 -56.32
N PRO A 58 -39.53 39.77 -55.90
CA PRO A 58 -40.10 39.34 -54.63
C PRO A 58 -40.31 37.82 -54.63
N ALA A 59 -39.99 37.18 -53.52
CA ALA A 59 -40.13 35.74 -53.36
C ALA A 59 -40.69 35.38 -51.99
N ILE A 60 -41.34 34.22 -51.91
CA ILE A 60 -41.85 33.64 -50.69
C ILE A 60 -41.27 32.24 -50.55
N ALA A 61 -40.70 31.94 -49.40
CA ALA A 61 -40.24 30.60 -49.04
C ALA A 61 -40.90 30.15 -47.72
N ASP A 62 -41.19 28.86 -47.63
CA ASP A 62 -41.54 28.23 -46.35
C ASP A 62 -40.33 28.25 -45.40
N ALA A 63 -40.58 28.33 -44.09
CA ALA A 63 -39.52 28.30 -43.09
C ALA A 63 -38.59 27.07 -43.21
N GLN A 64 -39.14 25.92 -43.61
CA GLN A 64 -38.38 24.68 -43.82
C GLN A 64 -37.38 24.80 -44.97
N VAL A 65 -37.74 25.52 -46.04
CA VAL A 65 -36.88 25.71 -47.22
C VAL A 65 -35.80 26.73 -46.91
N LEU A 66 -36.13 27.82 -46.19
CA LEU A 66 -35.14 28.83 -45.83
C LEU A 66 -34.10 28.31 -44.83
N ASN A 67 -34.50 27.46 -43.88
CA ASN A 67 -33.60 26.85 -42.89
C ASN A 67 -32.55 25.90 -43.50
N GLN A 68 -32.62 25.60 -44.80
CA GLN A 68 -31.57 24.85 -45.51
C GLN A 68 -30.35 25.71 -45.81
N LEU A 69 -30.47 27.04 -45.74
CA LEU A 69 -29.34 27.95 -45.85
C LEU A 69 -28.68 28.24 -44.49
N PRO A 70 -27.36 28.48 -44.47
CA PRO A 70 -26.68 29.03 -43.29
C PRO A 70 -27.03 30.51 -43.08
N GLU A 71 -27.26 30.93 -41.83
CA GLU A 71 -27.38 32.35 -41.47
C GLU A 71 -26.00 33.04 -41.47
N PRO A 72 -25.87 34.32 -41.88
CA PRO A 72 -26.94 35.24 -42.29
C PRO A 72 -27.39 35.04 -43.74
N PHE A 73 -28.71 35.02 -43.98
CA PHE A 73 -29.28 34.84 -45.32
C PHE A 73 -29.08 36.03 -46.25
N VAL A 74 -29.05 37.25 -45.70
CA VAL A 74 -28.95 38.50 -46.48
C VAL A 74 -27.52 38.69 -46.95
N GLY A 75 -27.35 38.99 -48.25
CA GLY A 75 -26.07 39.11 -48.93
C GLY A 75 -25.58 37.82 -49.58
N GLN A 76 -26.31 36.70 -49.43
CA GLN A 76 -25.96 35.44 -50.07
C GLN A 76 -26.50 35.34 -51.48
N LYS A 77 -25.66 34.82 -52.38
CA LYS A 77 -26.03 34.48 -53.75
C LYS A 77 -26.60 33.06 -53.78
N VAL A 78 -27.82 32.92 -54.28
CA VAL A 78 -28.58 31.66 -54.22
C VAL A 78 -29.17 31.28 -55.57
N LEU A 79 -29.41 29.99 -55.74
CA LEU A 79 -30.23 29.41 -56.78
C LEU A 79 -31.58 29.04 -56.18
N ALA A 80 -32.64 29.72 -56.60
CA ALA A 80 -34.00 29.49 -56.12
C ALA A 80 -34.84 28.82 -57.22
N PHE A 81 -35.44 27.67 -56.93
CA PHE A 81 -36.38 27.00 -57.81
C PHE A 81 -37.81 27.18 -57.30
N GLY A 82 -38.71 27.57 -58.18
CA GLY A 82 -40.10 27.80 -57.80
C GLY A 82 -41.00 28.11 -58.97
N HIS A 83 -42.28 28.32 -58.68
CA HIS A 83 -43.27 28.79 -59.64
C HIS A 83 -43.58 30.26 -59.43
N LEU A 84 -43.85 30.98 -60.52
CA LEU A 84 -44.28 32.37 -60.44
C LEU A 84 -45.75 32.42 -60.03
N SER A 85 -46.09 33.26 -59.05
CA SER A 85 -47.46 33.46 -58.60
C SER A 85 -47.78 34.94 -58.52
N LEU A 86 -49.07 35.26 -58.47
CA LEU A 86 -49.59 36.63 -58.42
C LEU A 86 -50.46 36.80 -57.17
N TYR A 87 -50.19 37.81 -56.35
CA TYR A 87 -51.07 38.19 -55.26
C TYR A 87 -52.29 38.94 -55.81
N GLU A 88 -53.40 38.21 -55.99
CA GLU A 88 -54.63 38.64 -56.68
C GLU A 88 -55.18 40.01 -56.22
N PRO A 89 -55.19 40.38 -54.93
CA PRO A 89 -55.76 41.66 -54.50
C PRO A 89 -54.96 42.90 -54.93
N ARG A 90 -53.66 42.75 -55.21
CA ARG A 90 -52.76 43.88 -55.59
C ARG A 90 -52.03 43.67 -56.91
N ALA A 91 -52.27 42.57 -57.61
CA ALA A 91 -51.56 42.20 -58.84
C ALA A 91 -50.03 42.27 -58.70
N GLN A 92 -49.49 41.79 -57.59
CA GLN A 92 -48.03 41.77 -57.35
C GLN A 92 -47.45 40.39 -57.67
N TYR A 93 -46.42 40.35 -58.50
CA TYR A 93 -45.68 39.13 -58.83
C TYR A 93 -44.81 38.69 -57.66
N GLN A 94 -44.79 37.39 -57.41
CA GLN A 94 -43.92 36.77 -56.41
C GLN A 94 -43.50 35.36 -56.85
N LEU A 95 -42.25 35.01 -56.65
CA LEU A 95 -41.76 33.65 -56.85
C LEU A 95 -42.05 32.83 -55.59
N ARG A 96 -42.81 31.74 -55.70
CA ARG A 96 -42.97 30.80 -54.59
C ARG A 96 -41.89 29.73 -54.67
N ILE A 97 -40.91 29.85 -53.79
CA ILE A 97 -39.72 29.02 -53.75
C ILE A 97 -40.08 27.66 -53.17
N SER A 98 -39.77 26.62 -53.92
CA SER A 98 -39.95 25.22 -53.52
C SER A 98 -38.63 24.58 -53.08
N GLN A 99 -37.51 25.01 -53.66
CA GLN A 99 -36.16 24.54 -53.33
C GLN A 99 -35.17 25.69 -53.45
N LEU A 100 -34.19 25.73 -52.56
CA LEU A 100 -33.22 26.82 -52.51
C LEU A 100 -31.82 26.28 -52.18
N GLU A 101 -30.84 26.71 -52.96
CA GLU A 101 -29.44 26.24 -52.86
C GLU A 101 -28.49 27.44 -52.86
N VAL A 102 -27.37 27.34 -52.13
CA VAL A 102 -26.30 28.33 -52.23
C VAL A 102 -25.65 28.21 -53.62
N TYR A 103 -25.46 29.35 -54.29
CA TYR A 103 -24.79 29.37 -55.60
C TYR A 103 -23.34 28.89 -55.46
N GLY A 104 -23.03 27.68 -55.96
CA GLY A 104 -21.67 27.14 -56.03
C GLY A 104 -21.42 25.82 -55.28
N GLU A 105 -22.23 25.45 -54.28
CA GLU A 105 -21.96 24.26 -53.44
C GLU A 105 -22.23 22.94 -54.17
N GLY A 106 -23.32 22.82 -54.94
CA GLY A 106 -23.71 21.56 -55.59
C GLY A 106 -22.72 21.07 -56.67
N LEU A 107 -22.04 21.97 -57.36
CA LEU A 107 -21.04 21.61 -58.38
C LEU A 107 -19.72 21.16 -57.75
N LEU A 108 -19.27 21.86 -56.70
CA LEU A 108 -18.06 21.52 -55.95
C LEU A 108 -18.20 20.17 -55.22
N GLN A 109 -19.35 19.93 -54.60
CA GLN A 109 -19.63 18.67 -53.91
C GLN A 109 -19.61 17.49 -54.90
N LYS A 110 -20.25 17.64 -56.06
CA LYS A 110 -20.23 16.62 -57.12
C LYS A 110 -18.83 16.35 -57.65
N GLN A 111 -17.99 17.38 -57.79
CA GLN A 111 -16.58 17.22 -58.19
C GLN A 111 -15.78 16.47 -57.11
N LEU A 112 -16.02 16.76 -55.83
CA LEU A 112 -15.38 16.07 -54.71
C LEU A 112 -15.77 14.59 -54.66
N ASP A 113 -17.06 14.26 -54.81
CA ASP A 113 -17.55 12.87 -54.80
C ASP A 113 -16.96 12.05 -55.97
N GLN A 114 -16.83 12.67 -57.15
CA GLN A 114 -16.16 12.06 -58.29
C GLN A 114 -14.68 11.81 -58.01
N LEU A 115 -13.99 12.75 -57.37
CA LEU A 115 -12.59 12.63 -57.00
C LEU A 115 -12.36 11.54 -55.94
N ILE A 116 -13.21 11.47 -54.91
CA ILE A 116 -13.18 10.42 -53.88
C ILE A 116 -13.36 9.05 -54.55
N SER A 117 -14.32 8.92 -55.46
CA SER A 117 -14.57 7.67 -56.17
C SER A 117 -13.37 7.23 -57.00
N LYS A 118 -12.73 8.18 -57.71
CA LYS A 118 -11.51 7.94 -58.49
C LYS A 118 -10.36 7.46 -57.60
N LEU A 119 -10.05 8.17 -56.52
CA LEU A 119 -8.91 7.85 -55.64
C LEU A 119 -9.13 6.57 -54.84
N ARG A 120 -10.40 6.23 -54.51
CA ARG A 120 -10.77 4.95 -53.92
C ARG A 120 -10.51 3.80 -54.90
N ALA A 121 -10.87 3.95 -56.17
CA ALA A 121 -10.61 2.94 -57.19
C ALA A 121 -9.10 2.71 -57.42
N GLU A 122 -8.28 3.74 -57.25
CA GLU A 122 -6.82 3.64 -57.27
C GLU A 122 -6.21 3.00 -56.00
N GLY A 123 -7.01 2.82 -54.93
CA GLY A 123 -6.59 2.16 -53.70
C GLY A 123 -5.84 3.07 -52.70
N LEU A 124 -5.85 4.39 -52.88
CA LEU A 124 -5.12 5.32 -51.98
C LEU A 124 -5.66 5.32 -50.55
N PHE A 125 -6.89 4.84 -50.33
CA PHE A 125 -7.52 4.75 -49.01
C PHE A 125 -7.34 3.37 -48.36
N ASP A 126 -6.71 2.41 -49.05
CA ASP A 126 -6.59 1.05 -48.55
C ASP A 126 -5.72 1.00 -47.28
N SER A 127 -6.21 0.31 -46.25
CA SER A 127 -5.50 0.14 -44.98
C SER A 127 -4.12 -0.53 -45.13
N ARG A 128 -3.91 -1.32 -46.20
CA ARG A 128 -2.62 -1.99 -46.49
C ARG A 128 -1.46 -1.03 -46.75
N TYR A 129 -1.73 0.20 -47.16
CA TYR A 129 -0.71 1.22 -47.41
C TYR A 129 -0.50 2.17 -46.23
N LYS A 130 -1.37 2.11 -45.21
CA LYS A 130 -1.28 2.96 -44.02
C LYS A 130 -0.17 2.47 -43.10
N LYS A 131 0.78 3.35 -42.79
CA LYS A 131 1.91 3.07 -41.92
C LYS A 131 1.47 3.08 -40.45
N PRO A 132 1.98 2.14 -39.61
CA PRO A 132 1.69 2.18 -38.18
C PRO A 132 2.39 3.38 -37.53
N ILE A 133 1.70 4.04 -36.59
CA ILE A 133 2.31 5.12 -35.79
C ILE A 133 3.22 4.47 -34.73
N PRO A 134 4.48 4.91 -34.60
CA PRO A 134 5.36 4.46 -33.53
C PRO A 134 4.71 4.70 -32.16
N PRO A 135 4.77 3.75 -31.21
CA PRO A 135 4.16 3.94 -29.89
C PRO A 135 4.87 5.01 -29.05
N TYR A 136 6.17 5.24 -29.27
CA TYR A 136 6.97 6.22 -28.53
C TYR A 136 7.69 7.19 -29.48
N PRO A 137 6.94 8.07 -30.16
CA PRO A 137 7.54 9.05 -31.05
C PRO A 137 8.31 10.10 -30.26
N LYS A 138 9.58 10.32 -30.61
CA LYS A 138 10.45 11.30 -29.95
C LYS A 138 10.52 12.61 -30.72
N LYS A 139 10.54 12.55 -32.05
CA LYS A 139 10.66 13.73 -32.92
C LYS A 139 9.40 13.88 -33.75
N ILE A 140 8.57 14.85 -33.38
CA ILE A 140 7.28 15.08 -34.03
C ILE A 140 7.30 16.44 -34.73
N CYS A 141 6.91 16.46 -36.00
CA CYS A 141 6.74 17.71 -36.74
C CYS A 141 5.26 18.06 -36.87
N VAL A 142 4.87 19.25 -36.42
CA VAL A 142 3.52 19.78 -36.56
C VAL A 142 3.52 20.83 -37.67
N VAL A 143 2.76 20.55 -38.72
CA VAL A 143 2.53 21.43 -39.87
C VAL A 143 1.24 22.20 -39.62
N THR A 144 1.39 23.48 -39.30
CA THR A 144 0.27 24.40 -39.03
C THR A 144 0.77 25.84 -39.12
N SER A 145 -0.13 26.82 -39.11
CA SER A 145 0.28 28.23 -39.08
C SER A 145 0.78 28.64 -37.70
N TYR A 146 1.86 29.42 -37.67
CA TYR A 146 2.46 29.90 -36.42
C TYR A 146 1.46 30.76 -35.62
N GLY A 147 1.33 30.48 -34.32
CA GLY A 147 0.41 31.21 -33.44
C GLY A 147 -1.08 30.86 -33.60
N SER A 148 -1.41 29.82 -34.38
CA SER A 148 -2.80 29.34 -34.48
C SER A 148 -3.30 28.72 -33.18
N ASP A 149 -4.63 28.76 -32.98
CA ASP A 149 -5.29 28.10 -31.85
C ASP A 149 -5.00 26.59 -31.84
N ALA A 150 -4.89 25.96 -33.01
CA ALA A 150 -4.52 24.55 -33.11
C ALA A 150 -3.11 24.25 -32.60
N TRP A 151 -2.13 25.14 -32.85
CA TRP A 151 -0.80 24.98 -32.28
C TRP A 151 -0.82 25.13 -30.76
N ASN A 152 -1.51 26.15 -30.24
CA ASN A 152 -1.60 26.38 -28.80
C ASN A 152 -2.32 25.22 -28.08
N ASP A 153 -3.42 24.73 -28.66
CA ASP A 153 -4.17 23.57 -28.15
C ASP A 153 -3.32 22.29 -28.17
N PHE A 154 -2.62 22.04 -29.28
CA PHE A 154 -1.70 20.91 -29.37
C PHE A 154 -0.56 21.00 -28.36
N LYS A 155 0.05 22.19 -28.18
CA LYS A 155 1.19 22.41 -27.29
C LYS A 155 0.84 22.15 -25.82
N THR A 156 -0.30 22.68 -25.36
CA THR A 156 -0.77 22.50 -23.95
C THR A 156 -1.06 21.05 -23.60
N HIS A 157 -1.50 20.24 -24.57
CA HIS A 157 -1.76 18.81 -24.39
C HIS A 157 -0.54 17.91 -24.65
N THR A 158 0.58 18.47 -25.11
CA THR A 158 1.78 17.70 -25.43
C THR A 158 3.03 18.22 -24.72
N THR A 159 3.62 19.30 -25.21
CA THR A 159 4.95 19.80 -24.82
C THR A 159 5.03 20.09 -23.33
N ASP A 160 3.96 20.65 -22.75
CA ASP A 160 3.93 21.00 -21.32
C ASP A 160 3.83 19.76 -20.41
N LYS A 161 3.26 18.65 -20.91
CA LYS A 161 3.04 17.41 -20.16
C LYS A 161 4.13 16.37 -20.40
N PHE A 162 4.74 16.36 -21.59
CA PHE A 162 5.69 15.33 -22.02
C PHE A 162 6.98 15.96 -22.58
N PRO A 163 7.88 16.48 -21.72
CA PRO A 163 9.13 17.13 -22.14
C PRO A 163 10.11 16.21 -22.89
N ILE A 164 9.90 14.89 -22.83
CA ILE A 164 10.70 13.88 -23.52
C ILE A 164 10.49 13.87 -25.04
N ILE A 165 9.39 14.48 -25.51
CA ILE A 165 9.05 14.56 -26.92
C ILE A 165 9.50 15.92 -27.48
N GLU A 166 10.34 15.88 -28.50
CA GLU A 166 10.80 17.05 -29.24
C GLU A 166 9.79 17.43 -30.33
N PHE A 167 9.11 18.57 -30.15
CA PHE A 167 8.16 19.10 -31.11
C PHE A 167 8.80 20.17 -32.00
N PHE A 168 8.62 20.02 -33.30
CA PHE A 168 9.08 20.97 -34.31
C PHE A 168 7.88 21.52 -35.06
N THR A 169 7.79 22.84 -35.18
CA THR A 169 6.77 23.48 -36.01
C THR A 169 7.29 23.74 -37.42
N ALA A 170 6.46 23.45 -38.41
CA ALA A 170 6.70 23.83 -39.77
C ALA A 170 5.56 24.76 -40.22
N ASP A 171 5.88 26.06 -40.26
CA ASP A 171 4.91 27.12 -40.53
C ASP A 171 4.47 27.09 -42.00
N VAL A 172 3.16 26.89 -42.21
CA VAL A 172 2.49 26.92 -43.52
C VAL A 172 1.11 27.54 -43.36
N ARG A 173 0.68 28.30 -44.37
CA ARG A 173 -0.72 28.73 -44.46
C ARG A 173 -1.61 27.50 -44.62
N VAL A 174 -2.50 27.29 -43.66
CA VAL A 174 -3.47 26.18 -43.64
C VAL A 174 -4.86 26.60 -44.14
N GLN A 175 -4.98 27.82 -44.67
CA GLN A 175 -6.21 28.44 -45.16
C GLN A 175 -5.92 29.26 -46.42
N GLY A 176 -6.94 29.44 -47.27
CA GLY A 176 -6.86 30.18 -48.52
C GLY A 176 -6.18 29.43 -49.69
N SER A 177 -6.18 30.07 -50.86
CA SER A 177 -5.72 29.47 -52.14
C SER A 177 -4.22 29.15 -52.18
N GLU A 178 -3.40 29.77 -51.33
CA GLU A 178 -1.96 29.50 -51.25
C GLU A 178 -1.60 28.29 -50.37
N ALA A 179 -2.57 27.72 -49.63
CA ALA A 179 -2.30 26.65 -48.69
C ALA A 179 -1.81 25.35 -49.36
N ALA A 180 -2.50 24.88 -50.41
CA ALA A 180 -2.12 23.67 -51.13
C ALA A 180 -0.71 23.75 -51.77
N PRO A 181 -0.34 24.82 -52.52
CA PRO A 181 1.02 24.99 -53.03
C PRO A 181 2.11 25.03 -51.95
N GLN A 182 1.84 25.63 -50.78
CA GLN A 182 2.81 25.68 -49.69
C GLN A 182 3.00 24.31 -49.04
N LEU A 183 1.92 23.57 -48.79
CA LEU A 183 1.97 22.20 -48.27
C LEU A 183 2.79 21.28 -49.19
N LEU A 184 2.57 21.35 -50.51
CA LEU A 184 3.31 20.55 -51.49
C LEU A 184 4.81 20.84 -51.51
N ARG A 185 5.22 22.09 -51.22
CA ARG A 185 6.64 22.47 -51.13
C ARG A 185 7.28 22.07 -49.80
N LEU A 186 6.50 22.07 -48.71
CA LEU A 186 6.98 21.81 -47.37
C LEU A 186 7.06 20.32 -47.04
N LEU A 187 5.99 19.55 -47.30
CA LEU A 187 5.88 18.15 -46.87
C LEU A 187 7.07 17.30 -47.33
N PRO A 188 7.53 17.33 -48.59
CA PRO A 188 8.69 16.55 -49.01
C PRO A 188 10.01 16.97 -48.34
N LYS A 189 10.13 18.22 -47.88
CA LYS A 189 11.30 18.70 -47.12
C LYS A 189 11.27 18.17 -45.69
N VAL A 190 10.08 18.11 -45.09
CA VAL A 190 9.86 17.59 -43.74
C VAL A 190 10.09 16.07 -43.71
N ASP A 191 9.64 15.33 -44.72
CA ASP A 191 9.87 13.87 -44.84
C ASP A 191 11.35 13.50 -44.77
N LYS A 192 12.22 14.32 -45.36
CA LYS A 192 13.68 14.09 -45.40
C LYS A 192 14.39 14.39 -44.09
N LYS A 193 13.74 15.05 -43.12
CA LYS A 193 14.36 15.45 -41.84
C LYS A 193 14.36 14.34 -40.79
N GLY A 194 13.76 13.17 -41.07
CA GLY A 194 13.79 12.02 -40.18
C GLY A 194 12.95 12.19 -38.92
N PHE A 195 11.75 12.77 -39.05
CA PHE A 195 10.75 12.78 -37.97
C PHE A 195 10.09 11.40 -37.83
N ASP A 196 9.68 11.07 -36.61
CA ASP A 196 8.97 9.82 -36.32
C ASP A 196 7.51 9.90 -36.77
N VAL A 197 6.90 11.09 -36.62
CA VAL A 197 5.51 11.36 -36.99
C VAL A 197 5.40 12.81 -37.49
N ILE A 198 4.59 13.01 -38.54
CA ILE A 198 4.20 14.34 -39.02
C ILE A 198 2.71 14.52 -38.75
N ILE A 199 2.35 15.66 -38.17
CA ILE A 199 0.97 16.00 -37.85
C ILE A 199 0.59 17.21 -38.68
N ILE A 200 -0.47 17.10 -39.48
CA ILE A 200 -1.04 18.22 -40.22
C ILE A 200 -2.31 18.63 -39.49
N THR A 201 -2.37 19.87 -39.03
CA THR A 201 -3.48 20.35 -38.21
C THR A 201 -3.88 21.78 -38.55
N ARG A 202 -5.16 22.09 -38.38
CA ARG A 202 -5.76 23.40 -38.67
C ARG A 202 -6.43 23.95 -37.43
N GLY A 203 -6.35 25.27 -37.22
CA GLY A 203 -7.20 26.00 -36.28
C GLY A 203 -8.66 26.06 -36.75
N GLY A 204 -9.56 26.52 -35.87
CA GLY A 204 -10.96 26.78 -36.23
C GLY A 204 -11.09 27.68 -37.47
N GLY A 205 -12.15 27.49 -38.27
CA GLY A 205 -12.38 28.22 -39.52
C GLY A 205 -13.60 27.69 -40.30
N SER A 206 -13.99 28.38 -41.37
CA SER A 206 -15.17 28.02 -42.18
C SER A 206 -14.94 26.73 -43.00
N ILE A 207 -16.00 26.24 -43.64
CA ILE A 207 -15.95 25.06 -44.54
C ILE A 207 -15.10 25.39 -45.79
N GLU A 208 -15.09 26.64 -46.23
CA GLU A 208 -14.33 27.11 -47.41
C GLU A 208 -12.82 26.91 -47.24
N ASP A 209 -12.35 26.98 -46.00
CA ASP A 209 -10.96 26.74 -45.62
C ASP A 209 -10.54 25.25 -45.71
N LEU A 210 -11.47 24.31 -45.95
CA LEU A 210 -11.16 22.89 -46.17
C LEU A 210 -10.73 22.59 -47.61
N ALA A 211 -10.94 23.52 -48.54
CA ALA A 211 -10.68 23.31 -49.97
C ALA A 211 -9.22 22.89 -50.25
N ALA A 212 -8.26 23.46 -49.53
CA ALA A 212 -6.84 23.13 -49.69
C ALA A 212 -6.50 21.66 -49.35
N PHE A 213 -7.29 21.04 -48.47
CA PHE A 213 -7.11 19.65 -48.04
C PHE A 213 -7.93 18.65 -48.86
N ASN A 214 -8.80 19.15 -49.74
CA ASN A 214 -9.55 18.38 -50.73
C ASN A 214 -8.87 18.32 -52.11
N ASP A 215 -7.65 18.85 -52.22
CA ASP A 215 -6.85 18.84 -53.46
C ASP A 215 -6.23 17.46 -53.73
N GLU A 216 -6.41 16.92 -54.94
CA GLU A 216 -5.85 15.64 -55.40
C GLU A 216 -4.32 15.58 -55.24
N THR A 217 -3.63 16.69 -55.52
CA THR A 217 -2.17 16.74 -55.47
C THR A 217 -1.64 16.66 -54.04
N VAL A 218 -2.32 17.30 -53.09
CA VAL A 218 -1.98 17.23 -51.66
C VAL A 218 -2.22 15.82 -51.13
N ALA A 219 -3.36 15.21 -51.48
CA ALA A 219 -3.67 13.83 -51.14
C ALA A 219 -2.59 12.85 -51.65
N ARG A 220 -2.23 12.95 -52.93
CA ARG A 220 -1.14 12.13 -53.51
C ARG A 220 0.22 12.42 -52.89
N CYS A 221 0.48 13.64 -52.43
CA CYS A 221 1.69 13.98 -51.70
C CYS A 221 1.74 13.25 -50.36
N ILE A 222 0.67 13.30 -49.56
CA ILE A 222 0.55 12.61 -48.26
C ILE A 222 0.77 11.10 -48.44
N PHE A 223 0.14 10.49 -49.45
CA PHE A 223 0.29 9.06 -49.74
C PHE A 223 1.74 8.63 -50.02
N LYS A 224 2.53 9.49 -50.67
CA LYS A 224 3.93 9.18 -51.06
C LYS A 224 4.96 9.33 -49.95
N MET A 225 4.56 9.90 -48.81
CA MET A 225 5.48 10.22 -47.71
C MET A 225 5.99 8.95 -47.04
N LYS A 226 7.23 8.96 -46.56
CA LYS A 226 7.84 7.82 -45.85
C LYS A 226 7.54 7.88 -44.36
N THR A 227 7.53 9.06 -43.76
CA THR A 227 7.15 9.25 -42.37
C THR A 227 5.64 9.07 -42.20
N PRO A 228 5.15 8.40 -41.13
CA PRO A 228 3.73 8.32 -40.80
C PRO A 228 3.09 9.70 -40.59
N ILE A 229 1.89 9.89 -41.17
CA ILE A 229 1.17 11.17 -41.14
C ILE A 229 -0.15 11.03 -40.38
N ILE A 230 -0.35 11.93 -39.42
CA ILE A 230 -1.61 12.15 -38.73
C ILE A 230 -2.23 13.44 -39.27
N VAL A 231 -3.49 13.39 -39.67
CA VAL A 231 -4.23 14.58 -40.11
C VAL A 231 -5.35 14.86 -39.14
N ALA A 232 -5.43 16.11 -38.69
CA ALA A 232 -6.30 16.59 -37.63
C ALA A 232 -6.94 17.93 -38.02
N ILE A 233 -7.91 17.90 -38.96
CA ILE A 233 -8.40 19.13 -39.61
C ILE A 233 -9.87 19.42 -39.27
N GLY A 234 -10.73 18.41 -39.11
CA GLY A 234 -12.19 18.63 -39.07
C GLY A 234 -12.97 17.96 -37.93
N HIS A 235 -14.04 18.63 -37.50
CA HIS A 235 -15.12 18.04 -36.70
C HIS A 235 -15.93 17.01 -37.52
N GLU A 236 -16.61 16.10 -36.81
CA GLU A 236 -17.23 14.84 -37.31
C GLU A 236 -18.14 14.93 -38.54
N ALA A 237 -18.58 16.13 -38.96
CA ALA A 237 -19.53 16.31 -40.07
C ALA A 237 -18.88 16.42 -41.47
N ASN A 238 -17.61 16.82 -41.60
CA ASN A 238 -16.99 17.11 -42.91
C ASN A 238 -15.58 16.51 -43.00
N GLU A 239 -15.47 15.30 -43.54
CA GLU A 239 -14.18 14.64 -43.75
C GLU A 239 -13.46 15.20 -44.99
N SER A 240 -12.17 15.50 -44.83
CA SER A 240 -11.33 15.99 -45.93
C SER A 240 -10.60 14.84 -46.64
N LEU A 241 -10.29 15.02 -47.92
CA LEU A 241 -9.54 14.03 -48.69
C LEU A 241 -8.18 13.69 -48.07
N ALA A 242 -7.51 14.68 -47.47
CA ALA A 242 -6.27 14.49 -46.74
C ALA A 242 -6.40 13.52 -45.55
N GLU A 243 -7.52 13.57 -44.81
CA GLU A 243 -7.78 12.66 -43.67
C GLU A 243 -8.03 11.22 -44.13
N TRP A 244 -8.66 11.03 -45.29
CA TRP A 244 -8.87 9.71 -45.87
C TRP A 244 -7.55 9.02 -46.27
N VAL A 245 -6.63 9.79 -46.86
CA VAL A 245 -5.30 9.31 -47.28
C VAL A 245 -4.31 9.18 -46.12
N ALA A 246 -4.51 9.92 -45.03
CA ALA A 246 -3.63 9.85 -43.87
C ALA A 246 -3.48 8.43 -43.30
N ASP A 247 -2.33 8.15 -42.72
CA ASP A 247 -2.06 6.90 -42.02
C ASP A 247 -2.97 6.75 -40.80
N LYS A 248 -3.24 7.88 -40.12
CA LYS A 248 -4.21 7.96 -39.05
C LYS A 248 -4.98 9.28 -39.11
N ARG A 249 -6.29 9.18 -38.93
CA ARG A 249 -7.18 10.32 -38.73
C ARG A 249 -7.24 10.66 -37.24
N ALA A 250 -7.22 11.94 -36.93
CA ALA A 250 -7.57 12.50 -35.63
C ALA A 250 -8.69 13.53 -35.82
N SER A 251 -9.67 13.56 -34.90
CA SER A 251 -10.82 14.47 -35.04
C SER A 251 -10.49 15.92 -34.66
N THR A 252 -9.46 16.14 -33.85
CA THR A 252 -9.05 17.48 -33.38
C THR A 252 -7.54 17.55 -33.17
N PRO A 253 -6.93 18.75 -33.09
CA PRO A 253 -5.53 18.91 -32.68
C PRO A 253 -5.24 18.18 -31.35
N THR A 254 -6.14 18.30 -30.37
CA THR A 254 -6.07 17.58 -29.09
C THR A 254 -6.11 16.05 -29.25
N ASP A 255 -6.94 15.51 -30.15
CA ASP A 255 -6.97 14.06 -30.40
C ASP A 255 -5.65 13.57 -31.01
N ALA A 256 -5.07 14.35 -31.93
CA ALA A 256 -3.74 14.06 -32.47
C ALA A 256 -2.66 14.06 -31.39
N ALA A 257 -2.72 15.03 -30.46
CA ALA A 257 -1.86 15.08 -29.28
C ALA A 257 -2.01 13.83 -28.40
N HIS A 258 -3.24 13.39 -28.15
CA HIS A 258 -3.50 12.18 -27.37
C HIS A 258 -2.97 10.91 -28.05
N ILE A 259 -3.16 10.77 -29.36
CA ILE A 259 -2.66 9.61 -30.12
C ILE A 259 -1.14 9.44 -29.94
N VAL A 260 -0.37 10.53 -30.07
CA VAL A 260 1.10 10.47 -29.97
C VAL A 260 1.62 10.41 -28.53
N THR A 261 0.83 10.81 -27.53
CA THR A 261 1.24 10.82 -26.11
C THR A 261 0.71 9.66 -25.28
N SER A 262 -0.31 8.94 -25.75
CA SER A 262 -1.02 7.90 -24.99
C SER A 262 -0.12 6.83 -24.36
N ALA A 263 0.93 6.39 -25.07
CA ALA A 263 1.85 5.39 -24.55
C ALA A 263 2.78 5.96 -23.45
N TYR A 264 3.14 7.24 -23.54
CA TYR A 264 3.90 7.93 -22.50
C TYR A 264 3.03 8.11 -21.25
N GLY A 265 1.77 8.52 -21.40
CA GLY A 265 0.82 8.66 -20.29
C GLY A 265 0.75 7.39 -19.43
N LYS A 266 0.64 6.22 -20.06
CA LYS A 266 0.66 4.91 -19.37
C LYS A 266 1.94 4.66 -18.58
N ILE A 267 3.09 5.10 -19.07
CA ILE A 267 4.36 4.97 -18.35
C ILE A 267 4.36 5.87 -17.11
N PHE A 268 3.91 7.12 -17.25
CA PHE A 268 3.83 8.05 -16.12
C PHE A 268 2.87 7.56 -15.03
N GLU A 269 1.70 7.03 -15.39
CA GLU A 269 0.77 6.41 -14.44
C GLU A 269 1.42 5.25 -13.67
N VAL A 270 2.19 4.41 -14.37
CA VAL A 270 2.91 3.30 -13.75
C VAL A 270 4.00 3.81 -12.81
N LEU A 271 4.78 4.83 -13.22
CA LEU A 271 5.82 5.44 -12.40
C LEU A 271 5.26 6.07 -11.13
N GLU A 272 4.18 6.84 -11.23
CA GLU A 272 3.48 7.46 -10.09
C GLU A 272 3.00 6.38 -9.10
N LYS A 273 2.44 5.28 -9.61
CA LYS A 273 2.03 4.15 -8.78
C LYS A 273 3.21 3.50 -8.05
N TYR A 274 4.39 3.41 -8.68
CA TYR A 274 5.59 2.89 -8.04
C TYR A 274 6.16 3.87 -7.01
N GLU A 275 6.13 5.16 -7.28
CA GLU A 275 6.54 6.21 -6.34
C GLU A 275 5.70 6.18 -5.06
N LEU A 276 4.36 6.14 -5.18
CA LEU A 276 3.45 6.02 -4.05
C LEU A 276 3.71 4.73 -3.24
N LYS A 277 4.01 3.62 -3.91
CA LYS A 277 4.37 2.35 -3.26
C LYS A 277 5.72 2.41 -2.55
N LEU A 278 6.69 3.12 -3.09
CA LEU A 278 8.00 3.29 -2.48
C LEU A 278 7.90 4.15 -1.22
N ASN A 279 7.20 5.28 -1.30
CA ASN A 279 7.00 6.19 -0.17
C ASN A 279 6.27 5.49 0.98
N SER A 280 5.15 4.83 0.69
CA SER A 280 4.40 4.08 1.73
C SER A 280 5.21 2.95 2.38
N LYS A 281 6.02 2.22 1.60
CA LYS A 281 6.92 1.19 2.15
C LYS A 281 8.04 1.79 2.99
N SER A 282 8.60 2.92 2.57
CA SER A 282 9.64 3.65 3.31
C SER A 282 9.10 4.11 4.66
N ASP A 283 7.92 4.75 4.68
CA ASP A 283 7.26 5.20 5.91
C ASP A 283 6.99 4.03 6.85
N THR A 284 6.40 2.96 6.32
CA THR A 284 6.12 1.75 7.11
C THR A 284 7.39 1.13 7.70
N TYR A 285 8.48 1.11 6.92
CA TYR A 285 9.77 0.60 7.36
C TYR A 285 10.37 1.48 8.47
N PHE A 286 10.30 2.80 8.31
CA PHE A 286 10.79 3.76 9.30
C PHE A 286 10.00 3.68 10.61
N THR A 287 8.66 3.70 10.53
CA THR A 287 7.78 3.56 11.70
C THR A 287 8.03 2.25 12.45
N ARG A 288 8.17 1.13 11.74
CA ARG A 288 8.45 -0.18 12.38
C ARG A 288 9.80 -0.18 13.09
N ASN A 289 10.83 0.43 12.51
CA ASN A 289 12.15 0.50 13.14
C ASN A 289 12.15 1.44 14.36
N LEU A 290 11.43 2.56 14.32
CA LEU A 290 11.24 3.42 15.49
C LEU A 290 10.54 2.66 16.63
N GLN A 291 9.43 1.98 16.35
CA GLN A 291 8.73 1.15 17.35
C GLN A 291 9.63 0.06 17.93
N ARG A 292 10.48 -0.56 17.10
CA ARG A 292 11.46 -1.55 17.56
C ARG A 292 12.51 -0.90 18.48
N LEU A 293 12.97 0.30 18.15
CA LEU A 293 13.92 1.04 18.98
C LEU A 293 13.30 1.40 20.34
N ASP A 294 12.05 1.89 20.36
CA ASP A 294 11.31 2.19 21.58
C ASP A 294 11.14 0.94 22.46
N TYR A 295 10.76 -0.19 21.85
CA TYR A 295 10.66 -1.46 22.56
C TYR A 295 12.00 -1.90 23.17
N LEU A 296 13.09 -1.79 22.41
CA LEU A 296 14.43 -2.14 22.90
C LEU A 296 14.89 -1.19 24.02
N TYR A 297 14.56 0.10 23.92
CA TYR A 297 14.86 1.09 24.94
C TYR A 297 14.15 0.77 26.26
N ILE A 298 12.83 0.52 26.21
CA ILE A 298 12.03 0.13 27.38
C ILE A 298 12.60 -1.16 28.01
N LYS A 299 12.94 -2.15 27.18
CA LYS A 299 13.52 -3.42 27.66
C LYS A 299 14.87 -3.21 28.35
N LEU A 300 15.72 -2.33 27.80
CA LEU A 300 17.01 -1.99 28.40
C LEU A 300 16.83 -1.28 29.74
N GLU A 301 15.86 -0.38 29.84
CA GLU A 301 15.53 0.32 31.09
C GLU A 301 15.02 -0.64 32.19
N GLN A 302 14.17 -1.60 31.83
CA GLN A 302 13.72 -2.66 32.74
C GLN A 302 14.88 -3.52 33.27
N VAL A 303 15.81 -3.91 32.39
CA VAL A 303 17.01 -4.66 32.79
C VAL A 303 17.87 -3.82 33.74
N LYS A 304 18.07 -2.53 33.44
CA LYS A 304 18.84 -1.61 34.30
C LYS A 304 18.22 -1.49 35.71
N LEU A 305 16.90 -1.41 35.81
CA LEU A 305 16.19 -1.41 37.09
C LEU A 305 16.39 -2.73 37.84
N SER A 306 16.33 -3.87 37.17
CA SER A 306 16.58 -5.18 37.78
C SER A 306 18.00 -5.32 38.35
N PHE A 307 19.01 -4.73 37.70
CA PHE A 307 20.37 -4.69 38.22
C PHE A 307 20.55 -3.75 39.42
N LYS A 308 19.71 -2.72 39.56
CA LYS A 308 19.77 -1.77 40.68
C LYS A 308 19.44 -2.43 42.03
N ASP A 309 18.61 -3.46 42.03
CA ASP A 309 18.18 -4.19 43.24
C ASP A 309 19.13 -5.34 43.64
N LEU A 310 20.05 -5.71 42.75
CA LEU A 310 21.00 -6.80 42.97
C LEU A 310 21.92 -6.59 44.20
N PRO A 311 22.44 -5.38 44.48
CA PRO A 311 23.25 -5.12 45.67
C PRO A 311 22.48 -5.34 46.98
N ALA A 312 21.21 -4.94 47.03
CA ALA A 312 20.36 -5.11 48.21
C ALA A 312 20.01 -6.59 48.47
N ARG A 313 19.77 -7.36 47.40
CA ARG A 313 19.61 -8.82 47.50
C ARG A 313 20.89 -9.49 48.00
N LEU A 314 22.05 -9.10 47.46
CA LEU A 314 23.35 -9.62 47.89
C LEU A 314 23.68 -9.26 49.34
N SER A 315 23.34 -8.06 49.81
CA SER A 315 23.54 -7.69 51.22
C SER A 315 22.67 -8.53 52.15
N THR A 316 21.41 -8.76 51.79
CA THR A 316 20.47 -9.59 52.58
C THR A 316 20.94 -11.04 52.67
N ILE A 317 21.45 -11.60 51.57
CA ILE A 317 22.03 -12.96 51.56
C ILE A 317 23.29 -13.02 52.42
N LYS A 318 24.19 -12.03 52.30
CA LYS A 318 25.41 -11.94 53.13
C LYS A 318 25.09 -11.84 54.62
N GLU A 319 24.08 -11.06 55.00
CA GLU A 319 23.63 -10.95 56.40
C GLU A 319 23.01 -12.24 56.92
N SER A 320 22.22 -12.93 56.10
CA SER A 320 21.65 -14.24 56.45
C SER A 320 22.73 -15.30 56.63
N LEU A 321 23.74 -15.33 55.76
CA LEU A 321 24.92 -16.21 55.88
C LEU A 321 25.70 -15.92 57.16
N ARG A 322 25.99 -14.65 57.46
CA ARG A 322 26.69 -14.26 58.70
C ARG A 322 25.90 -14.63 59.96
N ARG A 323 24.58 -14.51 59.93
CA ARG A 323 23.72 -14.95 61.04
C ARG A 323 23.77 -16.46 61.22
N HIS A 324 23.73 -17.21 60.13
CA HIS A 324 23.81 -18.67 60.19
C HIS A 324 25.18 -19.16 60.68
N GLU A 325 26.28 -18.54 60.22
CA GLU A 325 27.64 -18.81 60.72
C GLU A 325 27.74 -18.60 62.24
N ARG A 326 27.24 -17.46 62.74
CA ARG A 326 27.23 -17.17 64.19
C ARG A 326 26.39 -18.18 64.97
N TYR A 327 25.25 -18.60 64.42
CA TYR A 327 24.41 -19.62 65.03
C TYR A 327 25.13 -20.98 65.12
N LEU A 328 25.76 -21.43 64.04
CA LEU A 328 26.52 -22.69 64.03
C LEU A 328 27.68 -22.68 65.03
N ILE A 329 28.41 -21.56 65.13
CA ILE A 329 29.50 -21.41 66.10
C ILE A 329 28.95 -21.46 67.53
N ALA A 330 27.87 -20.74 67.81
CA ALA A 330 27.25 -20.72 69.14
C ALA A 330 26.71 -22.10 69.54
N ASP A 331 26.06 -22.82 68.61
CA ASP A 331 25.57 -24.18 68.83
C ASP A 331 26.71 -25.17 69.10
N ALA A 332 27.80 -25.10 68.31
CA ALA A 332 28.99 -25.91 68.53
C ALA A 332 29.64 -25.61 69.89
N GLN A 333 29.74 -24.35 70.28
CA GLN A 333 30.27 -23.95 71.59
C GLN A 333 29.40 -24.46 72.74
N ALA A 334 28.07 -24.37 72.61
CA ALA A 334 27.14 -24.90 73.60
C ALA A 334 27.27 -26.42 73.74
N ARG A 335 27.40 -27.14 72.63
CA ARG A 335 27.58 -28.59 72.61
C ARG A 335 28.91 -29.04 73.21
N VAL A 336 30.00 -28.30 72.93
CA VAL A 336 31.30 -28.54 73.57
C VAL A 336 31.19 -28.35 75.08
N LYS A 337 30.54 -27.28 75.55
CA LYS A 337 30.33 -27.03 76.98
C LYS A 337 29.54 -28.16 77.65
N GLU A 338 28.44 -28.60 77.04
CA GLU A 338 27.63 -29.72 77.56
C GLU A 338 28.43 -31.02 77.65
N LEU A 339 29.25 -31.31 76.63
CA LEU A 339 30.13 -32.49 76.64
C LEU A 339 31.19 -32.42 77.74
N PHE A 340 31.79 -31.25 77.99
CA PHE A 340 32.71 -31.06 79.11
C PHE A 340 32.03 -31.27 80.46
N GLU A 341 30.86 -30.66 80.69
CA GLU A 341 30.10 -30.84 81.93
C GLU A 341 29.63 -32.30 82.14
N SER A 342 29.34 -33.02 81.06
CA SER A 342 29.03 -34.46 81.10
C SER A 342 30.26 -35.30 81.43
N LEU A 343 31.42 -34.97 80.85
CA LEU A 343 32.68 -35.64 81.12
C LEU A 343 33.11 -35.47 82.58
N GLU A 344 33.07 -34.25 83.10
CA GLU A 344 33.41 -33.95 84.50
C GLU A 344 32.55 -34.75 85.48
N ARG A 345 31.23 -34.79 85.22
CA ARG A 345 30.29 -35.60 86.02
C ARG A 345 30.65 -37.08 85.99
N LYS A 346 30.94 -37.64 84.80
CA LYS A 346 31.32 -39.05 84.66
C LYS A 346 32.63 -39.37 85.37
N ILE A 347 33.66 -38.54 85.20
CA ILE A 347 34.95 -38.70 85.88
C ILE A 347 34.74 -38.75 87.39
N LYS A 348 33.98 -37.79 87.95
CA LYS A 348 33.69 -37.75 89.39
C LYS A 348 32.99 -39.01 89.88
N VAL A 349 31.94 -39.46 89.19
CA VAL A 349 31.21 -40.68 89.54
C VAL A 349 32.12 -41.92 89.47
N THR A 350 32.98 -42.02 88.46
CA THR A 350 33.92 -43.15 88.32
C THR A 350 34.95 -43.14 89.44
N ILE A 351 35.56 -42.00 89.76
CA ILE A 351 36.54 -41.87 90.86
C ILE A 351 35.88 -42.26 92.20
N ASP A 352 34.70 -41.73 92.50
CA ASP A 352 33.98 -42.04 93.74
C ASP A 352 33.65 -43.54 93.84
N SER A 353 33.29 -44.19 92.73
CA SER A 353 33.01 -45.63 92.70
C SER A 353 34.26 -46.48 92.98
N GLN A 354 35.41 -46.11 92.41
CA GLN A 354 36.68 -46.81 92.62
C GLN A 354 37.18 -46.64 94.06
N GLN A 355 37.05 -45.44 94.63
CA GLN A 355 37.37 -45.20 96.04
C GLN A 355 36.51 -46.06 96.98
N LYS A 356 35.20 -46.14 96.72
CA LYS A 356 34.30 -47.03 97.49
C LYS A 356 34.71 -48.50 97.36
N GLY A 357 35.10 -48.95 96.16
CA GLY A 357 35.61 -50.30 95.93
C GLY A 357 36.87 -50.60 96.76
N LEU A 358 37.85 -49.69 96.76
CA LEU A 358 39.07 -49.82 97.55
C LEU A 358 38.80 -49.90 99.05
N ILE A 359 37.85 -49.11 99.57
CA ILE A 359 37.45 -49.16 100.98
C ILE A 359 36.89 -50.55 101.34
N VAL A 360 36.07 -51.15 100.47
CA VAL A 360 35.49 -52.49 100.69
C VAL A 360 36.57 -53.57 100.65
N LEU A 361 37.49 -53.52 99.68
CA LEU A 361 38.62 -54.47 99.62
C LEU A 361 39.48 -54.37 100.88
N ASN A 362 39.78 -53.15 101.34
CA ASN A 362 40.59 -52.94 102.53
C ASN A 362 39.93 -53.55 103.78
N LYS A 363 38.61 -53.35 103.96
CA LYS A 363 37.83 -53.98 105.05
C LYS A 363 37.90 -55.50 105.00
N SER A 364 37.81 -56.08 103.80
CA SER A 364 37.87 -57.54 103.61
C SER A 364 39.25 -58.10 104.00
N LEU A 365 40.33 -57.42 103.59
CA LEU A 365 41.70 -57.71 104.01
C LEU A 365 41.88 -57.66 105.54
N THR A 366 41.23 -56.72 106.21
CA THR A 366 41.34 -56.61 107.68
C THR A 366 40.63 -57.77 108.39
N ILE A 367 39.47 -58.20 107.90
CA ILE A 367 38.69 -59.30 108.48
C ILE A 367 39.44 -60.65 108.39
N LEU A 368 40.14 -60.88 107.29
CA LEU A 368 40.85 -62.14 107.03
C LEU A 368 42.22 -62.24 107.73
N SER A 369 42.66 -61.22 108.49
CA SER A 369 43.96 -61.26 109.14
C SER A 369 43.98 -62.21 110.37
N PRO A 370 44.91 -63.18 110.46
CA PRO A 370 45.02 -64.11 111.59
C PRO A 370 45.21 -63.44 112.95
N LYS A 371 45.78 -62.23 112.94
CA LYS A 371 46.02 -61.40 114.13
C LYS A 371 44.71 -60.93 114.78
N ASN A 372 43.69 -60.61 113.97
CA ASN A 372 42.36 -60.24 114.45
C ASN A 372 41.55 -61.44 114.97
N THR A 373 41.85 -62.65 114.50
CA THR A 373 41.23 -63.88 115.04
C THR A 373 41.76 -64.19 116.43
N LEU A 374 43.07 -64.05 116.68
CA LEU A 374 43.62 -64.11 118.04
C LEU A 374 43.04 -62.98 118.92
N GLY A 375 42.92 -61.76 118.37
CA GLY A 375 42.31 -60.57 119.01
C GLY A 375 40.92 -60.80 119.61
N ARG A 376 40.13 -61.75 119.07
CA ARG A 376 38.77 -62.06 119.53
C ARG A 376 38.72 -63.02 120.74
N GLY A 377 39.86 -63.30 121.38
CA GLY A 377 39.94 -64.14 122.57
C GLY A 377 40.11 -65.63 122.29
N TYR A 378 40.32 -66.01 121.01
CA TYR A 378 40.70 -67.37 120.66
C TYR A 378 42.18 -67.59 120.96
N SER A 379 42.49 -68.74 121.54
CA SER A 379 43.86 -69.16 121.81
C SER A 379 44.24 -70.36 120.96
N ILE A 380 45.53 -70.51 120.67
CA ILE A 380 46.05 -71.67 119.95
C ILE A 380 46.90 -72.48 120.93
N THR A 381 46.55 -73.74 121.16
CA THR A 381 47.26 -74.62 122.08
C THR A 381 48.32 -75.44 121.35
N PHE A 382 49.48 -75.63 121.96
CA PHE A 382 50.66 -76.31 121.46
C PHE A 382 51.13 -77.39 122.44
N ASP A 383 51.74 -78.47 121.93
CA ASP A 383 52.39 -79.49 122.76
C ASP A 383 53.80 -79.05 123.22
N THR A 384 54.48 -79.90 123.99
CA THR A 384 55.85 -79.64 124.49
C THR A 384 56.91 -79.52 123.39
N GLN A 385 56.61 -79.94 122.16
CA GLN A 385 57.48 -79.82 120.98
C GLN A 385 57.07 -78.63 120.06
N GLY A 386 56.04 -77.86 120.45
CA GLY A 386 55.58 -76.69 119.71
C GLY A 386 54.59 -76.99 118.57
N LYS A 387 54.00 -78.20 118.52
CA LYS A 387 53.00 -78.56 117.51
C LYS A 387 51.59 -78.19 117.96
N ILE A 388 50.77 -77.63 117.06
CA ILE A 388 49.40 -77.20 117.40
C ILE A 388 48.54 -78.43 117.73
N ILE A 389 47.96 -78.40 118.93
CA ILE A 389 46.99 -79.37 119.42
C ILE A 389 45.61 -78.95 118.89
N ARG A 390 45.06 -79.72 117.95
CA ARG A 390 43.72 -79.47 117.38
C ARG A 390 42.64 -80.38 117.94
N ASN A 391 43.04 -81.49 118.56
CA ASN A 391 42.13 -82.52 119.03
C ASN A 391 42.51 -82.92 120.46
N ILE A 392 41.50 -83.16 121.30
CA ILE A 392 41.70 -83.52 122.70
C ILE A 392 42.45 -84.85 122.85
N ASP A 393 42.31 -85.77 121.88
CA ASP A 393 42.94 -87.09 121.90
C ASP A 393 44.46 -87.06 121.97
N SER A 394 45.09 -86.02 121.42
CA SER A 394 46.55 -85.89 121.33
C SER A 394 47.22 -85.43 122.63
N VAL A 395 46.47 -85.25 123.73
CA VAL A 395 47.00 -84.82 125.02
C VAL A 395 46.71 -85.86 126.10
N VAL A 396 47.72 -86.12 126.94
CA VAL A 396 47.64 -87.06 128.07
C VAL A 396 47.47 -86.29 129.37
N VAL A 397 46.65 -86.80 130.31
CA VAL A 397 46.49 -86.20 131.63
C VAL A 397 47.83 -86.18 132.36
N GLY A 398 48.20 -85.02 132.90
CA GLY A 398 49.50 -84.72 133.49
C GLY A 398 50.49 -84.04 132.54
N GLN A 399 50.22 -83.98 131.23
CA GLN A 399 51.11 -83.37 130.24
C GLN A 399 51.08 -81.84 130.32
N MET A 400 52.24 -81.20 130.10
CA MET A 400 52.34 -79.74 129.95
C MET A 400 52.00 -79.32 128.52
N VAL A 401 51.19 -78.28 128.37
CA VAL A 401 50.81 -77.68 127.08
C VAL A 401 51.05 -76.17 127.11
N GLY A 402 51.35 -75.58 125.95
CA GLY A 402 51.50 -74.14 125.78
C GLY A 402 50.27 -73.53 125.11
N VAL A 403 49.68 -72.47 125.66
CA VAL A 403 48.52 -71.77 125.08
C VAL A 403 48.97 -70.39 124.63
N LYS A 404 48.94 -70.12 123.32
CA LYS A 404 49.26 -68.81 122.74
C LYS A 404 48.01 -67.96 122.64
N LEU A 405 48.08 -66.79 123.25
CA LEU A 405 47.10 -65.72 123.19
C LEU A 405 47.60 -64.63 122.24
N THR A 406 46.83 -63.56 122.13
CA THR A 406 47.14 -62.33 121.39
C THR A 406 48.54 -61.77 121.65
N ASP A 407 48.96 -61.84 122.90
CA ASP A 407 50.03 -61.03 123.48
C ASP A 407 51.00 -61.87 124.33
N GLY A 408 50.75 -63.17 124.49
CA GLY A 408 51.59 -64.01 125.32
C GLY A 408 51.39 -65.52 125.14
N LEU A 409 52.20 -66.29 125.85
CA LEU A 409 52.14 -67.75 125.86
C LEU A 409 52.12 -68.26 127.30
N ILE A 410 51.11 -69.04 127.65
CA ILE A 410 50.91 -69.61 128.99
C ILE A 410 51.32 -71.09 128.94
N LYS A 411 52.08 -71.55 129.94
CA LYS A 411 52.29 -72.99 130.15
C LYS A 411 51.25 -73.50 131.15
N SER A 412 50.52 -74.54 130.77
CA SER A 412 49.48 -75.16 131.59
C SER A 412 49.68 -76.67 131.67
N LYS A 413 49.36 -77.26 132.81
CA LYS A 413 49.36 -78.72 132.97
C LYS A 413 47.93 -79.24 132.79
N VAL A 414 47.75 -80.29 132.00
CA VAL A 414 46.43 -80.92 131.83
C VAL A 414 46.11 -81.73 133.09
N ILE A 415 45.15 -81.27 133.88
CA ILE A 415 44.77 -81.90 135.16
C ILE A 415 43.78 -83.04 134.95
N PHE A 416 42.88 -82.89 133.99
CA PHE A 416 41.94 -83.91 133.58
C PHE A 416 41.61 -83.73 132.09
N LYS A 417 41.06 -84.77 131.47
CA LYS A 417 40.60 -84.74 130.08
C LYS A 417 39.21 -85.35 130.04
N ILE A 418 38.22 -84.56 129.64
CA ILE A 418 36.87 -85.04 129.38
C ILE A 418 36.63 -84.85 127.89
N LYS A 419 36.36 -85.95 127.20
CA LYS A 419 35.98 -85.93 125.80
C LYS A 419 34.46 -85.91 125.73
N ASN A 420 33.93 -84.76 125.30
CA ASN A 420 32.53 -84.39 125.18
C ASN A 420 31.79 -84.14 126.51
N GLU A 421 31.10 -83.01 126.52
CA GLU A 421 30.55 -82.31 127.69
C GLU A 421 29.40 -83.07 128.36
N GLN A 422 29.61 -83.51 129.60
CA GLN A 422 28.62 -83.27 130.65
C GLN A 422 29.32 -82.69 131.88
N LYS A 423 29.03 -81.40 132.09
CA LYS A 423 29.12 -80.55 133.27
C LYS A 423 30.21 -80.87 134.31
N PHE A 424 31.16 -79.93 134.38
CA PHE A 424 32.02 -79.70 135.53
C PHE A 424 31.21 -78.93 136.60
N GLU A 425 30.84 -79.56 137.72
CA GLU A 425 30.54 -78.84 138.97
C GLU A 425 31.83 -78.71 139.77
N ARG A 426 32.19 -77.48 140.14
CA ARG A 426 33.33 -77.17 141.02
C ARG A 426 32.90 -77.31 142.49
N PRO A 427 33.80 -77.73 143.40
CA PRO A 427 33.76 -77.29 144.79
C PRO A 427 34.11 -75.79 144.92
#